data_AF-A0A7Y0HAY5-F1
#
_entry.id   AF-A0A7Y0HAY5-F1
#
_cell.length_a   1.000
_cell.length_b   1.000
_cell.length_c   1.000
_cell.angle_alpha   90.00
_cell.angle_beta   90.00
_cell.angle_gamma   90.00
#
_symmetry.space_group_name_H-M   'P 1'
#
loop_
_entity.id
_entity.type
_entity.pdbx_description
1 polymer ?
#
loop_
_entity_poly.entity_id
_entity_poly.type
_entity_poly.pdbx_seq_one_letter_code
_entity_poly.pdbx_strand_id
1 'polypeptide(L)' 'MTRNQKYEQKQKGKGLKKVTLWIPDDSEIEIKQMIEFLIDNPDHIPFMARSVITGRMKKAI' A
#
# COMPACT_ATOMS: atom_id res chain seq x y z
N MET A 1 -6.61 24.86 10.75
CA MET A 1 -6.45 23.45 10.33
C MET A 1 -6.18 22.57 11.52
N THR A 2 -6.89 21.47 11.65
CA THR A 2 -6.60 20.43 12.65
C THR A 2 -5.28 19.71 12.33
N ARG A 3 -4.71 19.01 13.31
CA ARG A 3 -3.51 18.17 13.11
C ARG A 3 -3.72 17.17 11.96
N ASN A 4 -4.91 16.57 11.89
CA ASN A 4 -5.26 15.63 10.82
C ASN A 4 -5.33 16.31 9.46
N GLN A 5 -5.93 17.51 9.36
CA GLN A 5 -5.96 18.25 8.09
C GLN A 5 -4.55 18.62 7.60
N LYS A 6 -3.64 19.04 8.49
CA LYS A 6 -2.24 19.31 8.14
C LYS A 6 -1.52 18.06 7.64
N TYR A 7 -1.74 16.93 8.31
CA TYR A 7 -1.17 15.65 7.90
C TYR A 7 -1.67 15.23 6.52
N GLU A 8 -2.99 15.28 6.27
CA GLU A 8 -3.57 14.92 4.99
C GLU A 8 -3.08 15.83 3.86
N GLN A 9 -2.99 17.15 4.09
CA GLN A 9 -2.41 18.06 3.11
C GLN A 9 -0.94 17.72 2.80
N LYS A 10 -0.14 17.38 3.81
CA LYS A 10 1.25 16.95 3.61
C LYS A 10 1.34 15.68 2.75
N GLN A 11 0.48 14.69 2.99
CA GLN A 11 0.48 13.45 2.19
C GLN A 11 0.01 13.71 0.76
N LYS A 12 -1.03 14.53 0.57
CA LYS A 12 -1.46 14.96 -0.78
C LYS A 12 -0.37 15.71 -1.53
N GLY A 13 0.41 16.56 -0.83
CA GLY A 13 1.56 17.25 -1.40
C GLY A 13 2.68 16.33 -1.87
N LYS A 14 2.73 15.09 -1.38
CA LYS A 14 3.62 14.02 -1.89
C LYS A 14 3.01 13.24 -3.06
N GLY A 15 1.84 13.63 -3.57
CA GLY A 15 1.12 12.91 -4.62
C GLY A 15 0.30 11.71 -4.13
N LEU A 16 0.16 11.52 -2.81
CA LEU A 16 -0.57 10.37 -2.26
C LEU A 16 -2.07 10.63 -2.20
N LYS A 17 -2.86 9.59 -2.50
CA LYS A 17 -4.31 9.59 -2.43
C LYS A 17 -4.79 8.73 -1.25
N LYS A 18 -5.67 9.28 -0.41
CA LYS A 18 -6.37 8.53 0.62
C LYS A 18 -7.51 7.72 0.00
N VAL A 19 -7.52 6.42 0.22
CA VAL A 19 -8.57 5.48 -0.22
C VAL A 19 -9.01 4.61 0.95
N THR A 20 -10.28 4.22 0.97
CA THR A 20 -10.83 3.26 1.94
C THR A 20 -11.01 1.93 1.22
N LEU A 21 -10.38 0.87 1.73
CA LEU A 21 -10.43 -0.48 1.15
C LEU A 21 -10.62 -1.51 2.28
N TRP A 22 -11.28 -2.61 1.95
CA TRP A 22 -11.29 -3.81 2.80
C TRP A 22 -10.10 -4.68 2.42
N ILE A 23 -9.34 -5.15 3.40
CA ILE A 23 -8.14 -5.98 3.21
C ILE A 23 -8.23 -7.24 4.10
N PRO A 24 -7.60 -8.37 3.73
CA PRO A 24 -7.50 -9.52 4.60
C PRO A 24 -6.60 -9.24 5.81
N ASP A 25 -7.07 -9.61 7.00
CA ASP A 25 -6.39 -9.37 8.29
C ASP A 25 -4.96 -9.94 8.29
N ASP A 26 -4.82 -11.21 7.89
CA ASP A 26 -3.54 -11.93 7.82
C ASP A 26 -2.51 -11.32 6.85
N SER A 27 -2.90 -10.35 6.02
CA SER A 27 -2.03 -9.72 5.01
C SER A 27 -1.86 -8.21 5.22
N GLU A 28 -2.37 -7.65 6.32
CA GLU A 28 -2.34 -6.21 6.56
C GLU A 28 -0.92 -5.65 6.56
N ILE A 29 0.03 -6.36 7.20
CA ILE A 29 1.42 -5.90 7.33
C ILE A 29 2.09 -5.86 5.95
N GLU A 30 1.96 -6.92 5.16
CA GLU A 30 2.54 -7.02 3.82
C GLU A 30 1.97 -5.97 2.88
N ILE A 31 0.65 -5.69 2.97
CA ILE A 31 0.01 -4.64 2.17
C ILE A 31 0.56 -3.26 2.55
N LYS A 32 0.71 -2.97 3.86
CA LYS A 32 1.30 -1.70 4.32
C LYS A 32 2.75 -1.54 3.84
N GLN A 33 3.57 -2.57 3.98
CA GLN A 33 4.96 -2.56 3.53
C GLN A 33 5.06 -2.40 2.00
N MET A 34 4.20 -3.07 1.23
CA MET A 34 4.13 -2.89 -0.21
C MET A 34 3.77 -1.44 -0.57
N ILE A 35 2.81 -0.83 0.13
CA ILE A 35 2.45 0.59 -0.10
C ILE A 35 3.65 1.49 0.19
N GLU A 36 4.35 1.31 1.31
CA GLU A 36 5.56 2.09 1.64
C GLU A 36 6.63 1.95 0.55
N PHE A 37 6.87 0.72 0.09
CA PHE A 37 7.80 0.46 -1.01
C PHE A 37 7.42 1.23 -2.28
N LEU A 38 6.14 1.25 -2.67
CA LEU A 38 5.67 1.95 -3.87
C LEU A 38 5.73 3.47 -3.73
N ILE A 39 5.59 4.00 -2.50
CA ILE A 39 5.77 5.44 -2.23
C ILE A 39 7.22 5.85 -2.51
N ASP A 40 8.18 5.02 -2.11
CA ASP A 40 9.60 5.29 -2.30
C ASP A 40 10.09 4.93 -3.71
N ASN A 41 9.33 4.13 -4.47
CA ASN A 41 9.68 3.62 -5.80
C ASN A 41 8.53 3.83 -6.81
N PRO A 42 8.29 5.07 -7.28
CA PRO A 42 7.09 5.43 -8.06
C PRO A 42 7.00 4.75 -9.44
N ASP A 43 8.11 4.23 -9.96
CA ASP A 43 8.15 3.51 -11.25
C ASP A 43 7.79 2.02 -11.12
N HIS A 44 7.41 1.55 -9.93
CA HIS A 44 6.98 0.18 -9.68
C HIS A 44 5.46 0.10 -9.48
N ILE A 45 4.89 -1.06 -9.83
CA ILE A 45 3.50 -1.42 -9.52
C ILE A 45 3.44 -2.85 -8.98
N PRO A 46 2.41 -3.21 -8.19
CA PRO A 46 2.17 -4.60 -7.82
C PRO A 46 2.01 -5.51 -9.05
N PHE A 47 2.60 -6.70 -8.99
CA PHE A 47 2.54 -7.68 -10.09
C PHE A 47 2.23 -9.11 -9.62
N MET A 48 2.71 -9.50 -8.45
CA MET A 48 2.54 -10.86 -7.90
C MET A 48 2.18 -10.84 -6.43
N ALA A 49 1.44 -11.86 -5.99
CA ALA A 49 1.20 -12.18 -4.60
C ALA A 49 1.78 -13.56 -4.27
N ARG A 50 2.28 -13.72 -3.04
CA ARG A 50 2.83 -14.98 -2.55
C ARG A 50 1.75 -15.78 -1.82
N SER A 51 1.64 -17.07 -2.11
CA SER A 51 0.84 -17.99 -1.29
C SER A 51 1.51 -18.20 0.06
N VAL A 52 0.82 -17.93 1.16
CA VAL A 52 1.34 -18.18 2.52
C VAL A 52 1.45 -19.68 2.84
N ILE A 53 0.62 -20.51 2.21
CA ILE A 53 0.62 -21.97 2.40
C ILE A 53 1.74 -22.64 1.59
N THR A 54 1.88 -22.28 0.31
CA THR A 54 2.78 -23.00 -0.62
C THR A 54 4.06 -22.24 -0.95
N GLY A 55 4.17 -20.97 -0.57
CA GLY A 55 5.27 -20.08 -0.95
C GLY A 55 5.31 -19.67 -2.42
N ARG A 56 4.45 -20.24 -3.28
CA ARG A 56 4.43 -19.97 -4.72
C ARG A 56 3.90 -18.58 -5.01
N MET A 57 4.51 -17.92 -5.99
CA MET A 57 4.03 -16.64 -6.52
C MET A 57 2.91 -16.88 -7.53
N LYS A 58 1.87 -16.05 -7.47
CA LYS A 58 0.82 -15.98 -8.48
C LYS A 58 0.68 -14.53 -8.93
N LYS A 59 0.46 -14.33 -10.24
CA LYS A 59 0.17 -13.01 -10.80
C LYS A 59 -1.05 -12.41 -10.11
N ALA A 60 -0.92 -11.18 -9.61
CA ALA A 60 -1.92 -10.45 -8.85
C ALA A 60 -2.41 -9.23 -9.64
N ILE A 61 -2.75 -9.45 -10.92
CA ILE A 61 -3.36 -8.49 -11.83
C ILE A 61 -4.49 -9.15 -12.63
#